data_AF-A0A9D3Y406-F1
#
_entry.id   AF-A0A9D3Y406-F1
#
_cell.length_a   1.000
_cell.length_b   1.000
_cell.length_c   1.000
_cell.angle_alpha   90.00
_cell.angle_beta   90.00
_cell.angle_gamma   90.00
#
_symmetry.space_group_name_H-M   'P 1'
#
loop_
_entity.id
_entity.type
_entity.pdbx_description
1 polymer ?
#
loop_
_entity_poly.entity_id
_entity_poly.type
_entity_poly.pdbx_seq_one_letter_code
_entity_poly.pdbx_strand_id
1 'polypeptide(L)' 'MPFCLSLDINECAPAPCKNNATCNDLLNAYSCTCAPGWQGTNCEQGIAKIFP' A
#
# COMPACT_ATOMS: atom_id res chain seq x y z
N MET A 1 -29.43 -15.30 -2.16
CA MET A 1 -29.54 -13.96 -1.55
C MET A 1 -28.19 -13.27 -1.73
N PRO A 2 -28.07 -12.22 -2.57
CA PRO A 2 -26.83 -11.84 -3.23
C PRO A 2 -26.25 -10.54 -2.67
N PHE A 3 -25.27 -10.63 -1.76
CA PHE A 3 -24.37 -9.52 -1.44
C PHE A 3 -23.04 -10.09 -0.98
N CYS A 4 -22.13 -10.37 -1.92
CA CYS A 4 -20.71 -10.45 -1.60
C CYS A 4 -20.25 -9.00 -1.43
N LEU A 5 -20.32 -8.48 -0.20
CA LEU A 5 -20.10 -7.07 0.15
C LEU A 5 -18.60 -6.73 0.21
N SER A 6 -17.87 -7.06 -0.84
CA SER A 6 -16.73 -6.26 -1.29
C SER A 6 -17.18 -5.73 -2.64
N LEU A 7 -17.61 -4.47 -2.69
CA LEU A 7 -17.41 -3.76 -3.94
C LEU A 7 -15.95 -4.04 -4.32
N ASP A 8 -15.67 -4.49 -5.55
CA ASP A 8 -14.32 -4.56 -6.13
C ASP A 8 -13.71 -3.13 -6.22
N ILE A 9 -13.72 -2.39 -5.12
CA ILE A 9 -12.96 -1.17 -4.94
C ILE A 9 -11.55 -1.69 -4.77
N ASN A 10 -10.77 -1.54 -5.83
CA ASN A 10 -9.35 -1.75 -5.76
C ASN A 10 -8.76 -0.59 -4.94
N GLU A 11 -8.51 -0.79 -3.64
CA GLU A 11 -7.85 0.21 -2.79
C GLU A 11 -6.40 0.46 -3.23
N CYS A 12 -5.84 -0.45 -4.03
CA CYS A 12 -4.58 -0.25 -4.71
C CYS A 12 -4.66 0.64 -5.97
N ALA A 13 -5.83 1.11 -6.41
CA ALA A 13 -5.97 2.08 -7.48
C ALA A 13 -6.20 3.50 -6.90
N PRO A 14 -5.40 4.53 -7.32
CA PRO A 14 -4.50 4.61 -8.47
C PRO A 14 -3.00 4.39 -8.14
N ALA A 15 -2.66 3.37 -7.36
CA ALA A 15 -1.32 3.07 -6.81
C ALA A 15 -0.89 4.02 -5.68
N PRO A 16 -1.40 3.79 -4.44
CA PRO A 16 -1.02 4.57 -3.28
C PRO A 16 0.44 4.34 -2.86
N CYS A 17 0.96 3.12 -3.04
CA CYS A 17 2.32 2.75 -2.67
C CYS A 17 3.37 3.36 -3.62
N LYS A 18 4.45 3.91 -3.07
CA LYS A 18 5.54 4.59 -3.79
C LYS A 18 6.83 3.78 -3.76
N ASN A 19 7.83 4.23 -4.53
CA ASN A 19 9.19 3.70 -4.50
C ASN A 19 9.29 2.19 -4.75
N ASN A 20 8.58 1.70 -5.77
CA ASN A 20 8.59 0.28 -6.17
C ASN A 20 8.07 -0.66 -5.07
N ALA A 21 7.16 -0.16 -4.23
CA ALA A 21 6.45 -0.97 -3.25
C ALA A 21 5.30 -1.76 -3.88
N THR A 22 5.02 -2.93 -3.32
CA THR A 22 3.90 -3.79 -3.74
C THR A 22 2.66 -3.40 -2.95
N CYS A 23 1.55 -3.13 -3.65
CA CYS A 23 0.28 -2.87 -2.99
C CYS A 23 -0.50 -4.17 -2.81
N ASN A 24 -0.99 -4.40 -1.60
CA ASN A 24 -1.87 -5.51 -1.26
C ASN A 24 -3.25 -4.95 -0.97
N ASP A 25 -4.21 -5.36 -1.81
CA ASP A 25 -5.63 -5.05 -1.69
C ASP A 25 -6.24 -5.86 -0.54
N LEU A 26 -6.98 -5.21 0.35
CA LEU A 26 -7.58 -5.81 1.54
C LEU A 26 -9.05 -5.39 1.61
N LEU A 27 -9.87 -6.10 2.39
CA LEU A 27 -11.29 -5.75 2.52
C LEU A 27 -11.47 -4.34 3.13
N ASN A 28 -11.84 -3.35 2.30
CA ASN A 28 -11.96 -1.92 2.65
C ASN A 28 -10.64 -1.26 3.09
N ALA A 29 -9.49 -1.81 2.71
CA ALA A 29 -8.19 -1.27 3.10
C ALA A 29 -7.11 -1.64 2.07
N TYR A 30 -5.94 -1.02 2.18
CA TYR A 30 -4.75 -1.48 1.47
C TYR A 30 -3.56 -1.54 2.42
N SER A 31 -2.55 -2.32 2.04
CA SER A 31 -1.25 -2.31 2.70
C SER A 31 -0.13 -2.30 1.68
N CYS A 32 0.93 -1.53 1.96
CA CYS A 32 2.09 -1.43 1.09
C CYS A 32 3.26 -2.25 1.65
N THR A 33 3.76 -3.19 0.85
CA THR A 33 5.03 -3.88 1.12
C THR A 33 6.16 -3.05 0.53
N CYS A 34 6.89 -2.34 1.40
CA CYS A 34 7.97 -1.46 0.99
C CYS A 34 9.20 -2.23 0.52
N ALA A 35 9.87 -1.71 -0.51
CA ALA A 35 11.18 -2.18 -0.91
C ALA A 35 12.23 -1.90 0.18
N PRO A 36 13.32 -2.68 0.27
CA PRO A 36 14.42 -2.41 1.18
C PRO A 36 14.91 -0.98 0.99
N GLY A 37 15.05 -0.21 2.08
CA GLY A 37 15.41 1.21 1.98
C GLY A 37 14.24 2.18 2.13
N TRP A 38 12.99 1.69 2.24
CA TRP A 38 11.79 2.52 2.35
C TRP A 38 10.89 2.12 3.52
N GLN A 39 10.17 3.11 4.05
CA GLN A 39 9.21 3.02 5.15
C GLN A 39 8.12 4.09 4.96
N GLY A 40 7.11 4.09 5.84
CA GLY A 40 5.93 4.93 5.74
C GLY A 40 4.72 4.12 5.27
N THR A 41 3.51 4.64 5.48
CA THR A 41 2.25 3.97 5.10
C THR A 41 2.21 3.67 3.60
N ASN A 42 2.83 4.54 2.80
CA ASN A 42 2.87 4.47 1.35
C ASN A 42 4.29 4.24 0.84
N CYS A 43 5.22 3.83 1.72
CA CYS A 43 6.64 3.64 1.41
C CYS A 43 7.31 4.90 0.84
N GLU A 44 6.88 6.08 1.28
CA GLU A 44 7.32 7.38 0.81
C GLU A 44 8.59 7.89 1.50
N GLN A 45 8.96 7.31 2.65
CA GLN A 45 10.09 7.72 3.47
C GLN A 45 11.28 6.78 3.24
N GLY A 46 12.43 7.31 2.85
CA GLY A 46 13.65 6.51 2.79
C GLY A 46 14.23 6.31 4.18
N ILE A 47 14.54 5.08 4.58
CA ILE A 47 15.23 4.82 5.87
C ILE A 47 16.64 5.41 5.91
N ALA A 48 17.26 5.67 4.75
CA ALA A 48 18.49 6.46 4.69
C ALA A 48 18.33 7.93 5.16
N LYS A 49 17.09 8.42 5.34
CA LYS A 49 16.80 9.73 5.94
C LYS A 49 16.53 9.66 7.45
N ILE A 50 16.31 8.46 8.01
CA ILE A 50 16.02 8.26 9.44
C ILE A 50 17.29 8.01 10.26
N PHE A 51 18.36 7.54 9.60
CA PHE A 51 19.72 7.46 10.16
C PHE A 51 20.59 8.54 9.50
N PRO A 52 20.69 9.75 10.07
CA PRO A 52 21.70 10.72 9.68
C PRO A 52 23.12 10.27 10.06
#